data_AF-A0A5N7RVB7-F1
#
_entry.id   AF-A0A5N7RVB7-F1
#
_cell.length_a   1.000
_cell.length_b   1.000
_cell.length_c   1.000
_cell.angle_alpha   90.00
_cell.angle_beta   90.00
_cell.angle_gamma   90.00
#
_symmetry.space_group_name_H-M   'P 1'
#
loop_
_entity.id
_entity.type
_entity.pdbx_description
1 polymer ?
#
loop_
_entity_poly.entity_id
_entity_poly.type
_entity_poly.pdbx_seq_one_letter_code
_entity_poly.pdbx_strand_id
1 'polypeptide(L)'
;MGIRDTDKTLPSNRMVFELRRDAQKHLAFKQDLEGTMAAYGLDEKEKRAWRDMDIEALGAMGVHPYFLPQISRLFKGGARNHNDSDAARLYAEKMGIASKD
;
A
#
# COMPACT_ATOMS: atom_id res chain seq x y z
N MET A 1 13.13 1.94 -8.59
CA MET A 1 12.53 1.65 -7.28
C MET A 1 13.56 1.04 -6.35
N GLY A 2 14.20 1.90 -5.57
CA GLY A 2 15.03 1.51 -4.42
C GLY A 2 14.86 2.53 -3.29
N ILE A 3 15.52 2.30 -2.16
CA ILE A 3 15.46 3.22 -1.00
C ILE A 3 15.88 4.66 -1.34
N ARG A 4 16.70 4.83 -2.39
CA ARG A 4 17.16 6.14 -2.89
C ARG A 4 16.05 6.94 -3.59
N ASP A 5 15.03 6.27 -4.10
CA ASP A 5 13.90 6.87 -4.83
C ASP A 5 12.73 7.22 -3.89
N THR A 6 12.87 7.00 -2.58
CA THR A 6 11.81 7.25 -1.61
C THR A 6 11.63 8.75 -1.40
N ASP A 7 10.40 9.23 -1.62
CA ASP A 7 9.99 10.54 -1.16
C ASP A 7 9.51 10.46 0.30
N LYS A 8 10.35 10.95 1.21
CA LYS A 8 10.07 10.94 2.66
C LYS A 8 8.91 11.86 3.06
N THR A 9 8.49 12.77 2.17
CA THR A 9 7.40 13.72 2.41
C THR A 9 6.06 13.24 1.86
N LEU A 10 6.06 12.17 1.05
CA LEU A 10 4.86 11.63 0.42
C LEU A 10 3.82 11.17 1.48
N PRO A 11 2.59 11.71 1.47
CA PRO A 11 1.54 11.37 2.43
C PRO A 11 1.24 9.88 2.56
N SER A 12 1.30 9.14 1.45
CA SER A 12 1.11 7.68 1.42
C SER A 12 2.06 6.93 2.36
N ASN A 13 3.29 7.40 2.54
CA ASN A 13 4.25 6.76 3.47
C ASN A 13 3.78 6.87 4.92
N ARG A 14 3.28 8.05 5.33
CA ARG A 14 2.72 8.26 6.67
C ARG A 14 1.45 7.42 6.86
N MET A 15 0.57 7.40 5.85
CA MET A 15 -0.68 6.64 5.91
C MET A 15 -0.40 5.15 6.15
N VAL A 16 0.46 4.50 5.35
CA VAL A 16 0.80 3.07 5.55
C VAL A 16 1.42 2.83 6.92
N PHE A 17 2.32 3.72 7.36
CA PHE A 17 2.99 3.57 8.64
C PHE A 17 2.02 3.57 9.84
N GLU A 18 1.00 4.43 9.81
CA GLU A 18 0.02 4.53 10.89
C GLU A 18 -1.03 3.43 10.82
N LEU A 19 -1.60 3.16 9.63
CA LEU A 19 -2.64 2.15 9.45
C LEU A 19 -2.19 0.76 9.90
N ARG A 20 -0.91 0.40 9.68
CA ARG A 20 -0.40 -0.92 10.08
C ARG A 20 -0.15 -1.05 11.59
N ARG A 21 -0.19 0.04 12.36
CA ARG A 21 0.13 0.07 13.81
C ARG A 21 -1.08 0.34 14.69
N ASP A 22 -2.15 0.84 14.10
CA ASP A 22 -3.35 1.26 14.81
C ASP A 22 -4.59 0.58 14.21
N ALA A 23 -5.17 -0.34 14.99
CA ALA A 23 -6.32 -1.12 14.56
C ALA A 23 -7.58 -0.26 14.33
N GLN A 24 -7.73 0.85 15.06
CA GLN A 24 -8.87 1.76 14.87
C GLN A 24 -8.72 2.52 13.56
N LYS A 25 -7.51 3.01 13.25
CA LYS A 25 -7.25 3.65 11.95
C LYS A 25 -7.36 2.67 10.79
N HIS A 26 -6.89 1.43 10.96
CA HIS A 26 -7.08 0.39 9.94
C HIS A 26 -8.56 0.09 9.71
N LEU A 27 -9.36 0.02 10.76
CA LEU A 27 -10.81 -0.17 10.64
C LEU A 27 -11.47 1.00 9.91
N ALA A 28 -11.12 2.25 10.26
CA ALA A 28 -11.60 3.44 9.57
C ALA A 28 -11.25 3.41 8.07
N PHE A 29 -10.00 3.04 7.73
CA PHE A 29 -9.57 2.84 6.35
C PHE A 29 -10.43 1.82 5.59
N LYS A 30 -10.77 0.69 6.23
CA LYS A 30 -11.62 -0.33 5.58
C LYS A 30 -13.05 0.13 5.37
N GLN A 31 -13.55 0.99 6.25
CA GLN A 31 -14.91 1.52 6.17
C GLN A 31 -15.02 2.67 5.17
N ASP A 32 -14.01 3.53 5.10
CA ASP A 32 -13.97 4.71 4.25
C ASP A 32 -12.56 5.02 3.76
N LEU A 33 -12.23 4.47 2.59
CA LEU A 33 -10.96 4.71 1.92
C LEU A 33 -10.81 6.19 1.54
N GLU A 34 -11.84 6.81 0.95
CA GLU A 34 -11.78 8.19 0.45
C GLU A 34 -11.60 9.20 1.58
N GLY A 35 -12.37 9.06 2.66
CA GLY A 35 -12.21 9.89 3.86
C GLY A 35 -10.84 9.72 4.51
N THR A 36 -10.31 8.49 4.51
CA THR A 36 -8.94 8.24 4.99
C THR A 36 -7.90 8.95 4.13
N MET A 37 -7.96 8.80 2.80
CA MET A 37 -7.02 9.46 1.89
C MET A 37 -7.08 11.00 2.03
N ALA A 38 -8.28 11.56 2.17
CA ALA A 38 -8.47 12.98 2.42
C ALA A 38 -7.86 13.44 3.76
N ALA A 39 -8.06 12.68 4.85
CA ALA A 39 -7.51 12.99 6.16
C ALA A 39 -5.97 12.99 6.20
N TYR A 40 -5.34 12.15 5.38
CA TYR A 40 -3.88 12.12 5.23
C TYR A 40 -3.34 13.17 4.25
N GLY A 41 -4.21 13.85 3.50
CA GLY A 41 -3.84 14.88 2.54
C GLY A 41 -3.23 14.34 1.25
N LEU A 42 -3.66 13.15 0.82
CA LEU A 42 -3.21 12.56 -0.46
C LEU A 42 -3.68 13.44 -1.62
N ASP A 43 -2.82 13.59 -2.63
CA ASP A 43 -3.21 14.20 -3.89
C ASP A 43 -4.03 13.24 -4.78
N GLU A 44 -4.57 13.72 -5.89
CA GLU A 44 -5.41 12.89 -6.77
C GLU A 44 -4.64 11.74 -7.45
N LYS A 45 -3.32 11.87 -7.64
CA LYS A 45 -2.50 10.79 -8.22
C LYS A 45 -2.35 9.67 -7.20
N GLU A 46 -2.00 10.01 -5.96
CA GLU A 46 -1.93 9.06 -4.85
C GLU A 46 -3.29 8.38 -4.67
N LYS A 47 -4.39 9.16 -4.60
CA LYS A 47 -5.74 8.59 -4.41
C LYS A 47 -6.11 7.60 -5.50
N ARG A 48 -5.83 7.93 -6.77
CA ARG A 48 -6.07 7.02 -7.89
C ARG A 48 -5.31 5.72 -7.72
N ALA A 49 -4.02 5.79 -7.41
CA ALA A 49 -3.20 4.60 -7.20
C ALA A 49 -3.69 3.74 -6.01
N TRP A 50 -4.19 4.37 -4.94
CA TRP A 50 -4.81 3.66 -3.81
C TRP A 50 -6.13 2.96 -4.16
N ARG A 51 -7.00 3.62 -4.92
CA ARG A 51 -8.26 3.01 -5.42
C ARG A 51 -8.00 1.81 -6.30
N ASP A 52 -7.06 1.94 -7.22
CA ASP A 52 -6.73 0.91 -8.21
C ASP A 52 -5.82 -0.19 -7.62
N MET A 53 -5.35 0.00 -6.38
CA MET A 53 -4.32 -0.81 -5.74
C MET A 53 -3.08 -0.95 -6.62
N ASP A 54 -2.69 0.16 -7.25
CA ASP A 54 -1.56 0.27 -8.16
C ASP A 54 -0.26 0.49 -7.37
N ILE A 55 0.26 -0.63 -6.85
CA ILE A 55 1.47 -0.67 -6.02
C ILE A 55 2.70 -0.21 -6.81
N GLU A 56 2.73 -0.50 -8.11
CA GLU A 56 3.81 -0.07 -9.00
C GLU A 56 3.81 1.47 -9.10
N ALA A 57 2.66 2.08 -9.36
CA ALA A 57 2.54 3.54 -9.41
C ALA A 57 2.89 4.19 -8.06
N LEU A 58 2.45 3.61 -6.93
CA LEU A 58 2.82 4.11 -5.60
C LEU A 58 4.33 4.06 -5.36
N GLY A 59 4.99 2.98 -5.79
CA GLY A 59 6.44 2.86 -5.71
C GLY A 59 7.17 3.83 -6.65
N ALA A 60 6.64 4.09 -7.84
CA ALA A 60 7.16 5.11 -8.76
C ALA A 60 6.97 6.54 -8.24
N MET A 61 5.92 6.80 -7.44
CA MET A 61 5.68 8.08 -6.75
C MET A 61 6.62 8.30 -5.55
N GLY A 62 7.34 7.28 -5.10
CA GLY A 62 8.27 7.38 -3.97
C GLY A 62 7.76 6.79 -2.66
N VAL A 63 6.74 5.93 -2.68
CA VAL A 63 6.42 5.10 -1.50
C VAL A 63 7.62 4.21 -1.17
N HIS A 64 7.99 4.17 0.10
CA HIS A 64 9.14 3.43 0.58
C HIS A 64 8.97 1.93 0.29
N PRO A 65 9.99 1.22 -0.27
CA PRO A 65 9.87 -0.18 -0.69
C PRO A 65 9.35 -1.13 0.40
N TYR A 66 9.73 -0.92 1.66
CA TYR A 66 9.22 -1.69 2.81
C TYR A 66 7.68 -1.60 2.98
N PHE A 67 7.06 -0.50 2.55
CA PHE A 67 5.61 -0.30 2.65
C PHE A 67 4.84 -0.90 1.47
N LEU A 68 5.47 -1.14 0.31
CA LEU A 68 4.78 -1.67 -0.87
C LEU A 68 4.08 -3.02 -0.60
N PRO A 69 4.71 -4.03 0.02
CA PRO A 69 4.02 -5.27 0.39
C PRO A 69 2.97 -5.08 1.49
N GLN A 70 3.10 -4.04 2.32
CA GLN A 70 2.16 -3.77 3.41
C GLN A 70 0.84 -3.19 2.87
N ILE A 71 0.88 -2.46 1.77
CA ILE A 71 -0.33 -1.94 1.10
C ILE A 71 -1.27 -3.10 0.75
N SER A 72 -0.77 -4.18 0.13
CA SER A 72 -1.56 -5.39 -0.14
C SER A 72 -2.21 -5.97 1.12
N ARG A 73 -1.49 -5.96 2.25
CA ARG A 73 -1.97 -6.49 3.53
C ARG A 73 -3.06 -5.62 4.16
N LEU A 74 -3.03 -4.30 3.93
CA LEU A 74 -4.09 -3.40 4.41
C LEU A 74 -5.45 -3.77 3.78
N PHE A 75 -5.46 -4.19 2.51
CA PHE A 75 -6.68 -4.61 1.79
C PHE A 75 -7.07 -6.07 2.05
N LYS A 76 -6.13 -7.02 1.93
CA LYS A 76 -6.44 -8.47 1.99
C LYS A 76 -6.39 -9.05 3.41
N GLY A 77 -5.90 -8.29 4.40
CA GLY A 77 -5.68 -8.76 5.75
C GLY A 77 -4.34 -9.48 5.93
N GLY A 78 -3.87 -9.59 7.17
CA GLY A 78 -2.61 -10.23 7.55
C GLY A 78 -2.75 -11.65 8.11
N ALA A 79 -3.95 -12.23 8.08
CA ALA A 79 -4.14 -13.61 8.50
C ALA A 79 -3.39 -14.52 7.51
N ARG A 80 -2.42 -15.28 8.01
CA ARG A 80 -1.55 -16.21 7.27
C ARG A 80 -0.33 -15.58 6.59
N ASN A 81 0.61 -15.07 7.40
CA ASN A 81 1.89 -14.48 6.99
C ASN A 81 2.90 -15.52 6.43
N HIS A 82 2.57 -16.15 5.31
CA HIS A 82 3.49 -16.98 4.52
C HIS A 82 3.49 -16.51 3.06
N ASN A 83 4.52 -16.88 2.30
CA ASN A 83 4.73 -16.44 0.91
C ASN A 83 3.59 -16.81 -0.04
N ASP A 84 2.68 -17.72 0.37
CA ASP A 84 1.47 -18.10 -0.37
C ASP A 84 0.19 -17.36 0.07
N SER A 85 0.30 -16.34 0.93
CA SER A 85 -0.86 -15.55 1.35
C SER A 85 -1.48 -14.77 0.19
N ASP A 86 -2.78 -14.49 0.27
CA ASP A 86 -3.48 -13.68 -0.75
C ASP A 86 -2.83 -12.30 -0.94
N ALA A 87 -2.24 -11.73 0.13
CA ALA A 87 -1.48 -10.49 0.05
C ALA A 87 -0.16 -10.64 -0.71
N ALA A 88 0.54 -11.76 -0.54
CA ALA A 88 1.79 -12.06 -1.25
C ALA A 88 1.54 -12.35 -2.74
N ARG A 89 0.48 -13.10 -3.07
CA ARG A 89 0.05 -13.35 -4.45
C ARG A 89 -0.32 -12.06 -5.17
N LEU A 90 -1.15 -11.22 -4.54
CA LEU A 90 -1.52 -9.92 -5.08
C LEU A 90 -0.30 -9.02 -5.32
N TYR A 91 0.64 -8.97 -4.37
CA TYR A 91 1.87 -8.20 -4.55
C TYR A 91 2.70 -8.72 -5.75
N ALA A 92 2.86 -10.04 -5.87
CA ALA A 92 3.61 -10.65 -6.97
C ALA A 92 2.94 -10.40 -8.34
N GLU A 93 1.61 -10.48 -8.41
CA GLU A 93 0.82 -10.16 -9.60
C GLU A 93 1.01 -8.70 -10.01
N LYS A 94 0.80 -7.75 -9.09
CA LYS A 94 0.89 -6.31 -9.38
C LYS A 94 2.29 -5.86 -9.77
N MET A 95 3.32 -6.55 -9.30
CA MET A 95 4.72 -6.23 -9.60
C MET A 95 5.30 -7.03 -10.78
N GLY A 96 4.52 -7.92 -11.41
CA GLY A 96 5.00 -8.78 -12.50
C GLY A 96 6.09 -9.78 -12.08
N ILE A 97 6.15 -10.15 -10.80
CA ILE A 97 7.17 -11.05 -10.22
C ILE A 97 6.76 -12.52 -10.34
N ALA A 98 5.47 -12.82 -10.52
CA ALA A 98 4.99 -14.18 -10.73
C ALA A 98 5.65 -14.78 -11.98
N SER A 99 6.50 -15.80 -11.78
CA SER A 99 7.19 -16.51 -12.86
C SER A 99 6.18 -16.94 -13.93
N LYS A 100 6.49 -16.59 -15.19
CA LYS A 100 6.03 -17.39 -16.32
C LYS A 100 6.62 -18.79 -16.14
N ASP A 101 5.78 -19.80 -16.33
CA ASP A 101 6.13 -21.23 -16.31
C ASP A 101 7.43 -21.55 -17.08
#